data_AF-A0A3D1BG39-F1
#
_entry.id   AF-A0A3D1BG39-F1
#
_cell.length_a   1.000
_cell.length_b   1.000
_cell.length_c   1.000
_cell.angle_alpha   90.00
_cell.angle_beta   90.00
_cell.angle_gamma   90.00
#
_symmetry.space_group_name_H-M   'P 1'
#
loop_
_entity.id
_entity.type
_entity.pdbx_description
1 polymer ?
#
loop_
_entity_poly.entity_id
_entity_poly.type
_entity_poly.pdbx_seq_one_letter_code
_entity_poly.pdbx_strand_id
1 'polypeptide(L)'
;VPVFFSGAGRSDFLKHLQAVAFADVGAAWTGLHPYTDENSFNFVSVQSNPITVTVSNNREPVLYDLGFGLRSRLLGYWVAADWAYGVDDGITLPRRFTLSLNFDF
;
A
#
# COMPACT_ATOMS: atom_id res chain seq x y z
N VAL A 1 -10.64 -35.48 -37.37
CA VAL A 1 -11.18 -34.17 -36.95
C VAL A 1 -12.68 -34.22 -37.15
N PRO A 2 -13.46 -34.02 -36.08
CA PRO A 2 -14.05 -32.70 -35.91
C PRO A 2 -13.62 -32.06 -34.59
N VAL A 3 -13.10 -30.85 -34.69
CA VAL A 3 -12.95 -29.93 -33.58
C VAL A 3 -14.35 -29.39 -33.32
N PHE A 4 -15.01 -29.92 -32.28
CA PHE A 4 -16.17 -29.28 -31.69
C PHE A 4 -15.66 -28.38 -30.56
N PHE A 5 -15.80 -27.07 -30.74
CA PHE A 5 -15.51 -26.08 -29.72
C PHE A 5 -16.38 -26.33 -28.48
N SER A 6 -15.78 -26.70 -27.33
CA SER A 6 -16.46 -26.84 -26.06
C SER A 6 -15.98 -25.79 -25.04
N GLY A 7 -16.83 -24.79 -24.81
CA GLY A 7 -16.83 -23.93 -23.61
C GLY A 7 -15.79 -22.80 -23.56
N ALA A 8 -16.23 -21.55 -23.77
CA ALA A 8 -15.52 -20.41 -23.20
C ALA A 8 -15.56 -20.55 -21.66
N GLY A 9 -14.45 -20.96 -21.01
CA GLY A 9 -14.44 -21.02 -19.53
C GLY A 9 -13.47 -21.96 -18.82
N ARG A 10 -12.26 -22.24 -19.33
CA ARG A 10 -11.29 -23.06 -18.57
C ARG A 10 -9.86 -22.50 -18.52
N SER A 11 -9.67 -21.18 -18.61
CA SER A 11 -8.35 -20.60 -18.31
C SER A 11 -8.17 -20.47 -16.79
N ASP A 12 -7.03 -20.95 -16.32
CA ASP A 12 -6.62 -20.85 -14.91
C ASP A 12 -6.66 -19.40 -14.40
N PHE A 13 -6.30 -18.47 -15.27
CA PHE A 13 -6.41 -17.05 -15.06
C PHE A 13 -7.85 -16.58 -14.78
N LEU A 14 -8.83 -16.91 -15.64
CA LEU A 14 -10.20 -16.40 -15.46
C LEU A 14 -10.89 -17.03 -14.24
N LYS A 15 -10.49 -18.25 -13.86
CA LYS A 15 -11.01 -18.91 -12.66
C LYS A 15 -10.60 -18.23 -11.36
N HIS A 16 -9.42 -17.62 -11.34
CA HIS A 16 -8.84 -16.98 -10.16
C HIS A 16 -8.83 -15.45 -10.25
N LEU A 17 -9.37 -14.88 -11.34
CA LEU A 17 -9.40 -13.44 -11.53
C LEU A 17 -10.30 -12.78 -10.49
N GLN A 18 -9.72 -11.91 -9.68
CA GLN A 18 -10.38 -11.11 -8.66
C GLN A 18 -10.14 -9.64 -8.97
N ALA A 19 -11.21 -8.86 -8.95
CA ALA A 19 -11.14 -7.41 -8.84
C ALA A 19 -11.47 -7.03 -7.40
N VAL A 20 -10.60 -6.25 -6.77
CA VAL A 20 -10.73 -5.85 -5.36
C VAL A 20 -10.62 -4.34 -5.22
N ALA A 21 -11.33 -3.81 -4.24
CA ALA A 21 -11.09 -2.49 -3.68
C ALA A 21 -10.67 -2.68 -2.22
N PHE A 22 -9.79 -1.82 -1.72
CA PHE A 22 -9.25 -1.90 -0.38
C PHE A 22 -9.01 -0.51 0.23
N ALA A 23 -8.89 -0.50 1.54
CA ALA A 23 -8.57 0.67 2.34
C ALA A 23 -7.65 0.23 3.47
N ASP A 24 -6.44 0.78 3.52
CA ASP A 24 -5.47 0.44 4.56
C ASP A 24 -5.30 1.62 5.52
N VAL A 25 -4.97 1.33 6.78
CA VAL A 25 -4.64 2.32 7.81
C VAL A 25 -3.44 1.84 8.60
N GLY A 26 -2.50 2.75 8.85
CA GLY A 26 -1.25 2.46 9.53
C GLY A 26 -0.75 3.64 10.33
N ALA A 27 0.10 3.36 11.30
CA ALA A 27 0.83 4.36 12.05
C ALA A 27 2.16 3.77 12.51
N ALA A 28 3.18 4.61 12.62
CA ALA A 28 4.47 4.26 13.21
C ALA A 28 4.87 5.36 14.19
N TRP A 29 5.32 4.97 15.39
CA TRP A 29 5.66 5.94 16.44
C TRP A 29 6.72 5.39 17.38
N THR A 30 7.37 6.30 18.11
CA THR A 30 8.17 5.99 19.29
C THR A 30 7.40 6.38 20.56
N GLY A 31 7.58 5.63 21.64
CA GLY A 31 6.91 5.87 22.92
C GLY A 31 5.61 5.08 23.09
N LEU A 32 4.76 5.51 24.04
CA LEU A 32 3.62 4.72 24.49
C LEU A 32 2.47 4.66 23.48
N HIS A 33 2.23 5.75 22.75
CA HIS A 33 1.15 5.87 21.76
C HIS A 33 1.51 6.87 20.65
N PRO A 34 0.85 6.84 19.48
CA PRO A 34 1.25 7.65 18.32
C PRO A 34 1.22 9.17 18.53
N TYR A 35 0.35 9.65 19.41
CA TYR A 35 0.20 11.08 19.74
C TYR A 35 1.06 11.53 20.93
N THR A 36 2.08 10.77 21.31
CA THR A 36 2.93 11.10 22.47
C THR A 36 3.94 12.17 22.09
N ASP A 37 4.29 13.06 23.01
CA ASP A 37 5.26 14.13 22.77
C ASP A 37 6.68 13.59 22.51
N GLU A 38 6.96 12.35 22.92
CA GLU A 38 8.20 11.62 22.63
C GLU A 38 8.23 10.97 21.23
N ASN A 39 7.18 11.17 20.41
CA ASN A 39 7.16 10.64 19.06
C ASN A 39 8.19 11.38 18.19
N SER A 40 9.30 10.71 17.87
CA SER A 40 10.41 11.28 17.10
C SER A 40 10.02 11.76 15.71
N PHE A 41 8.90 11.26 15.14
CA PHE A 41 8.34 11.76 13.88
C PHE A 41 7.73 13.16 13.98
N ASN A 42 7.51 13.68 15.19
CA ASN A 42 7.01 15.03 15.45
C ASN A 42 8.12 16.08 15.51
N PHE A 43 9.39 15.74 15.29
CA PHE A 43 10.48 16.72 15.36
C PHE A 43 11.35 16.69 14.11
N VAL A 44 11.63 17.87 13.56
CA VAL A 44 12.72 18.05 12.59
C VAL A 44 13.76 18.95 13.25
N SER A 45 14.94 18.41 13.53
CA SER A 45 16.08 19.17 14.00
C SER A 45 16.97 19.54 12.81
N VAL A 46 17.13 20.84 12.57
CA VAL A 46 18.07 21.37 11.57
C VAL A 46 19.22 22.01 12.32
N GLN A 47 20.42 21.47 12.13
CA GLN A 47 21.66 22.06 12.62
C GLN A 47 22.27 22.97 11.55
N SER A 48 22.37 24.26 11.86
CA SER A 48 23.12 25.23 11.07
C SER A 48 23.98 26.04 12.02
N ASN A 49 25.25 25.64 12.19
CA ASN A 49 26.17 26.23 13.16
C ASN A 49 26.14 27.78 13.13
N PRO A 50 26.08 28.46 14.30
CA PRO A 50 26.11 27.92 15.67
C PRO A 50 24.72 27.56 16.25
N ILE A 51 23.65 27.52 15.44
CA ILE A 51 22.26 27.38 15.90
C ILE A 51 21.72 25.99 15.56
N THR A 52 21.11 25.34 16.55
CA THR A 52 20.23 24.17 16.31
C THR A 52 18.79 24.62 16.46
N VAL A 53 17.98 24.44 15.42
CA VAL A 53 16.53 24.70 15.47
C VAL A 53 15.82 23.37 15.48
N THR A 54 15.09 23.08 16.55
CA THR A 54 14.16 21.95 16.62
C THR A 54 12.75 22.47 16.37
N VAL A 55 12.17 22.09 15.23
CA VAL A 55 10.77 22.40 14.91
C VAL A 55 9.92 21.25 15.42
N SER A 56 9.02 21.54 16.37
CA SER A 56 7.95 20.64 16.75
C SER A 56 6.90 20.67 15.63
N ASN A 57 6.84 19.61 14.86
CA ASN A 57 5.87 19.38 13.80
C ASN A 57 4.74 18.52 14.36
N ASN A 58 3.56 19.10 14.56
CA ASN A 58 2.35 18.35 14.95
C ASN A 58 1.81 17.55 13.76
N ARG A 59 2.61 16.60 13.26
CA ARG A 59 2.26 15.75 12.13
C ARG A 59 1.21 14.74 12.56
N GLU A 60 0.24 14.46 11.70
CA GLU A 60 -0.69 13.34 11.90
C GLU A 60 0.08 12.00 11.81
N PRO A 61 0.16 11.21 12.90
CA PRO A 61 0.89 9.94 12.91
C PRO A 61 0.15 8.80 12.19
N VAL A 62 -1.17 8.93 11.98
CA VAL A 62 -1.98 7.95 11.27
C VAL A 62 -2.03 8.28 9.78
N LEU A 63 -1.54 7.36 8.97
CA LEU A 63 -1.64 7.39 7.52
C LEU A 63 -2.62 6.33 7.03
N TYR A 64 -3.25 6.59 5.90
CA TYR A 64 -4.20 5.65 5.30
C TYR A 64 -4.09 5.69 3.78
N ASP A 65 -4.60 4.66 3.11
CA ASP A 65 -4.71 4.67 1.67
C ASP A 65 -6.03 4.07 1.21
N LEU A 66 -6.37 4.39 -0.05
CA LEU A 66 -7.48 3.77 -0.75
C LEU A 66 -6.95 3.25 -2.09
N GLY A 67 -7.34 2.03 -2.43
CA GLY A 67 -6.83 1.39 -3.64
C GLY A 67 -7.76 0.37 -4.24
N PHE A 68 -7.35 -0.10 -5.41
CA PHE A 68 -8.00 -1.18 -6.13
C PHE A 68 -6.96 -2.01 -6.86
N GLY A 69 -7.29 -3.27 -7.14
CA GLY A 69 -6.36 -4.17 -7.78
C GLY A 69 -7.02 -5.30 -8.53
N LEU A 70 -6.21 -5.92 -9.38
CA LEU A 70 -6.53 -7.15 -10.08
C LEU A 70 -5.57 -8.23 -9.62
N ARG A 71 -6.13 -9.38 -9.23
CA ARG A 71 -5.36 -10.52 -8.71
C ARG A 71 -5.78 -11.77 -9.45
N SER A 72 -4.82 -12.64 -9.77
CA SER A 72 -5.13 -13.92 -10.40
C SER A 72 -3.93 -14.86 -10.34
N ARG A 73 -4.16 -16.12 -10.74
CA ARG A 73 -3.09 -17.07 -11.01
C ARG A 73 -2.60 -16.93 -12.46
N LEU A 74 -1.31 -16.69 -12.61
CA LEU A 74 -0.63 -16.58 -13.90
C LEU A 74 0.59 -17.50 -13.89
N LEU A 75 0.64 -18.45 -14.83
CA LEU A 75 1.75 -19.41 -14.95
C LEU A 75 2.07 -20.18 -13.65
N GLY A 76 1.07 -20.42 -12.80
CA GLY A 76 1.24 -21.10 -11.52
C GLY A 76 1.63 -20.21 -10.33
N TYR A 77 1.79 -18.90 -10.54
CA TYR A 77 2.06 -17.93 -9.48
C TYR A 77 0.82 -17.12 -9.16
N TRP A 78 0.65 -16.76 -7.89
CA TRP A 78 -0.32 -15.75 -7.50
C TRP A 78 0.24 -14.37 -7.78
N VAL A 79 -0.42 -13.62 -8.66
CA VAL A 79 -0.02 -12.27 -9.06
C VAL A 79 -1.08 -11.28 -8.59
N ALA A 80 -0.65 -10.20 -7.93
CA ALA A 80 -1.52 -9.08 -7.61
C ALA A 80 -0.93 -7.77 -8.15
N ALA A 81 -1.75 -7.03 -8.88
CA ALA A 81 -1.46 -5.73 -9.46
C ALA A 81 -2.40 -4.71 -8.82
N ASP A 82 -1.87 -3.88 -7.92
CA ASP A 82 -2.65 -2.96 -7.09
C ASP A 82 -2.23 -1.50 -7.36
N TRP A 83 -3.21 -0.60 -7.39
CA TRP A 83 -3.02 0.85 -7.44
C TRP A 83 -3.63 1.49 -6.20
N ALA A 84 -2.88 2.34 -5.52
CA ALA A 84 -3.32 3.00 -4.30
C ALA A 84 -2.97 4.50 -4.28
N TYR A 85 -3.81 5.27 -3.61
CA TYR A 85 -3.60 6.67 -3.26
C TYR A 85 -3.44 6.77 -1.74
N GLY A 86 -2.21 6.97 -1.29
CA GLY A 86 -1.93 7.20 0.13
C GLY A 86 -2.26 8.63 0.54
N VAL A 87 -2.59 8.80 1.81
CA VAL A 87 -2.76 10.08 2.48
C VAL A 87 -1.84 10.08 3.70
N ASP A 88 -0.96 11.07 3.76
CA ASP A 88 0.00 11.27 4.84
C ASP A 88 -0.08 12.74 5.26
N ASP A 89 -0.29 12.98 6.55
CA ASP A 89 -0.51 14.32 7.10
C ASP A 89 -1.66 15.11 6.43
N GLY A 90 -2.73 14.40 6.06
CA GLY A 90 -3.88 14.96 5.33
C GLY A 90 -3.61 15.30 3.86
N ILE A 91 -2.40 15.03 3.35
CA ILE A 91 -1.99 15.30 1.98
C ILE A 91 -2.08 14.02 1.17
N THR A 92 -2.85 14.05 0.07
CA THR A 92 -2.89 12.94 -0.89
C THR A 92 -1.56 12.84 -1.64
N LEU A 93 -0.92 11.69 -1.54
CA LEU A 93 0.33 11.37 -2.19
C LEU A 93 0.10 10.92 -3.65
N PRO A 94 1.14 10.98 -4.50
CA PRO A 94 1.06 10.42 -5.85
C PRO A 94 0.68 8.94 -5.83
N ARG A 95 -0.16 8.54 -6.80
CA ARG A 95 -0.58 7.15 -6.98
C ARG A 95 0.63 6.22 -7.05
N ARG A 96 0.58 5.12 -6.28
CA ARG A 96 1.56 4.04 -6.35
C ARG A 96 0.97 2.83 -7.06
N PHE A 97 1.79 2.18 -7.87
CA PHE A 97 1.50 0.88 -8.45
C PHE A 97 2.39 -0.15 -7.78
N THR A 98 1.79 -1.25 -7.34
CA THR A 98 2.47 -2.37 -6.69
C THR A 98 2.17 -3.65 -7.45
N LEU A 99 3.21 -4.41 -7.74
CA LEU A 99 3.12 -5.75 -8.31
C LEU A 99 3.73 -6.74 -7.32
N SER A 100 2.96 -7.75 -6.91
CA SER A 100 3.44 -8.83 -6.05
C SER A 100 3.29 -10.20 -6.71
N LEU A 101 4.24 -11.08 -6.41
CA LEU A 101 4.26 -12.47 -6.87
C LEU A 101 4.46 -13.37 -5.65
N ASN A 102 3.59 -14.35 -5.48
CA ASN A 102 3.66 -15.34 -4.40
C ASN A 102 3.53 -16.76 -4.96
N PHE A 103 4.12 -17.72 -4.26
CA PHE A 103 3.86 -19.14 -4.52
C PHE A 103 2.46 -19.51 -3.98
N ASP A 104 1.72 -20.29 -4.75
CA ASP A 104 0.44 -20.90 -4.38
C ASP A 104 0.75 -22.17 -3.55
N PHE A 105 0.73 -22.06 -2.22
CA PHE A 105 0.82 -23.21 -1.29
C PHE A 105 -0.31 -23.21 -0.27
#